data_AF-A0A2K1WME2-F1
#
_entry.id   AF-A0A2K1WME2-F1
#
_cell.length_a   1.000
_cell.length_b   1.000
_cell.length_c   1.000
_cell.angle_alpha   90.00
_cell.angle_beta   90.00
_cell.angle_gamma   90.00
#
_symmetry.space_group_name_H-M   'P 1'
#
loop_
_entity.id
_entity.type
_entity.pdbx_description
1 polymer ?
#
loop_
_entity_poly.entity_id
_entity_poly.type
_entity_poly.pdbx_seq_one_letter_code
_entity_poly.pdbx_strand_id
1 'polypeptide(L)'
;MYETKSSEEEEAHEYIRNLISNAWKKINEYQFANSHVSQAFIEVAMNLPRMAQCMYQYGDGYGVVHLETKDRVKSSLIKPL
;
A
#
# COMPACT_ATOMS: atom_id res chain seq x y z
N MET A 1 -21.42 -11.74 -13.44
CA MET A 1 -21.91 -12.55 -12.31
C MET A 1 -21.75 -11.66 -11.09
N TYR A 2 -22.84 -11.24 -10.43
CA TYR A 2 -22.76 -10.43 -9.21
C TYR A 2 -22.47 -11.40 -8.06
N GLU A 3 -21.20 -11.53 -7.67
CA GLU A 3 -20.85 -12.28 -6.47
C GLU A 3 -21.23 -11.46 -5.25
N THR A 4 -22.26 -11.89 -4.55
CA THR A 4 -22.57 -11.41 -3.20
C THR A 4 -21.46 -11.90 -2.28
N LYS A 5 -20.61 -10.99 -1.79
CA LYS A 5 -19.57 -11.35 -0.81
C LYS A 5 -20.21 -11.96 0.43
N SER A 6 -19.62 -13.04 0.94
CA SER A 6 -20.04 -13.67 2.19
C SER A 6 -19.67 -12.79 3.38
N SER A 7 -20.41 -12.91 4.50
CA SER A 7 -20.07 -12.24 5.78
C SER A 7 -18.63 -12.52 6.19
N GLU A 8 -18.18 -13.77 6.03
CA GLU A 8 -16.82 -14.21 6.39
C GLU A 8 -15.73 -13.53 5.54
N GLU A 9 -16.00 -13.27 4.27
CA GLU A 9 -15.04 -12.60 3.37
C GLU A 9 -14.90 -11.12 3.75
N GLU A 10 -16.00 -10.45 4.06
CA GLU A 10 -15.98 -9.05 4.47
C GLU A 10 -15.29 -8.88 5.83
N GLU A 11 -15.57 -9.79 6.79
CA GLU A 11 -14.87 -9.84 8.09
C GLU A 11 -13.36 -10.08 7.91
N ALA A 12 -12.96 -11.00 7.03
CA ALA A 12 -11.56 -11.25 6.72
C ALA A 12 -10.89 -10.00 6.12
N HIS A 13 -11.57 -9.31 5.19
CA HIS A 13 -11.07 -8.06 4.62
C HIS A 13 -10.92 -6.95 5.66
N GLU A 14 -11.89 -6.79 6.56
CA GLU A 14 -11.81 -5.84 7.66
C GLU A 14 -10.65 -6.17 8.61
N TYR A 15 -10.48 -7.44 8.94
CA TYR A 15 -9.37 -7.90 9.77
C TYR A 15 -7.99 -7.57 9.15
N ILE A 16 -7.81 -7.84 7.86
CA ILE A 16 -6.57 -7.48 7.13
C ILE A 16 -6.36 -5.96 7.10
N ARG A 17 -7.41 -5.16 6.86
CA ARG A 17 -7.32 -3.69 6.93
C ARG A 17 -6.87 -3.20 8.31
N ASN A 18 -7.37 -3.81 9.38
CA ASN A 18 -6.96 -3.51 10.75
C ASN A 18 -5.50 -3.87 11.00
N LEU A 19 -5.03 -5.02 10.50
CA LEU A 19 -3.61 -5.39 10.59
C LEU A 19 -2.70 -4.40 9.86
N ILE A 20 -3.08 -3.97 8.64
CA ILE A 20 -2.33 -2.96 7.88
C ILE A 20 -2.28 -1.62 8.65
N SER A 21 -3.41 -1.18 9.20
CA SER A 21 -3.49 0.05 10.02
C SER A 21 -2.57 -0.01 11.25
N ASN A 22 -2.57 -1.15 11.95
CA ASN A 22 -1.71 -1.36 13.11
C ASN A 22 -0.22 -1.43 12.72
N ALA A 23 0.12 -2.00 11.57
CA ALA A 23 1.49 -2.00 11.05
C ALA A 23 1.97 -0.56 10.75
N TRP A 24 1.11 0.28 10.16
CA TRP A 24 1.42 1.68 9.90
C TRP A 24 1.71 2.48 11.17
N LYS A 25 0.94 2.27 12.24
CA LYS A 25 1.20 2.91 13.54
C LYS A 25 2.61 2.60 14.04
N LYS A 26 3.01 1.32 13.99
CA LYS A 26 4.36 0.90 14.39
C LYS A 26 5.46 1.49 13.52
N ILE A 27 5.26 1.54 12.19
CA ILE A 27 6.22 2.15 11.26
C ILE A 27 6.40 3.65 11.57
N ASN A 28 5.30 4.36 11.79
CA ASN A 28 5.32 5.79 12.11
C ASN A 28 6.01 6.04 13.46
N GLU A 29 5.75 5.23 14.47
CA GLU A 29 6.46 5.31 15.76
C GLU A 29 7.96 5.09 15.58
N TYR A 30 8.36 4.09 14.79
CA TYR A 30 9.77 3.75 14.56
C TYR A 30 10.53 4.87 13.83
N GLN A 31 9.86 5.60 12.94
CA GLN A 31 10.44 6.74 12.20
C GLN A 31 10.99 7.81 13.16
N PHE A 32 10.37 8.02 14.31
CA PHE A 32 10.76 9.05 15.28
C PHE A 32 11.55 8.50 16.48
N ALA A 33 11.56 7.18 16.67
CA ALA A 33 12.15 6.55 17.86
C ALA A 33 13.61 6.11 17.71
N ASN A 34 14.13 5.94 16.49
CA ASN A 34 15.47 5.37 16.28
C ASN A 34 16.51 6.38 15.80
N SER A 35 17.32 6.87 16.74
CA SER A 35 18.50 7.70 16.45
C SER A 35 19.67 6.93 15.82
N HIS A 36 19.67 5.60 15.92
CA HIS A 36 20.76 4.73 15.46
C HIS A 36 20.66 4.33 13.99
N VAL A 37 19.52 4.57 13.35
CA VAL A 37 19.28 4.25 11.93
C VAL A 37 19.29 5.54 11.13
N SER A 38 19.97 5.55 9.98
CA SER A 38 20.01 6.75 9.15
C SER A 38 18.60 7.11 8.66
N GLN A 39 18.26 8.40 8.71
CA GLN A 39 16.97 8.90 8.25
C GLN A 39 16.70 8.52 6.77
N ALA A 40 17.73 8.58 5.93
CA ALA A 40 17.64 8.18 4.52
C ALA A 40 17.25 6.71 4.35
N PHE A 41 17.79 5.80 5.19
CA PHE A 41 17.39 4.40 5.16
C PHE A 41 15.92 4.23 5.56
N ILE A 42 15.47 4.92 6.61
CA ILE A 42 14.07 4.88 7.05
C ILE A 42 13.15 5.35 5.93
N GLU A 43 13.50 6.43 5.24
CA GLU A 43 12.73 6.96 4.10
C GLU A 43 12.63 5.96 2.94
N VAL A 44 13.75 5.34 2.55
CA VAL A 44 13.75 4.31 1.50
C VAL A 44 12.92 3.10 1.91
N ALA A 45 13.08 2.63 3.16
CA ALA A 45 12.33 1.48 3.67
C ALA A 45 10.81 1.75 3.69
N MET A 46 10.38 2.96 4.06
CA MET A 46 8.97 3.36 4.05
C MET A 46 8.35 3.43 2.65
N ASN A 47 9.15 3.61 1.60
CA ASN A 47 8.60 3.67 0.25
C ASN A 47 8.08 2.32 -0.24
N LEU A 48 8.56 1.20 0.32
CA LEU A 48 8.08 -0.15 -0.02
C LEU A 48 6.59 -0.37 0.33
N PRO A 49 6.14 -0.19 1.60
CA PRO A 49 4.73 -0.34 1.93
C PRO A 49 3.84 0.70 1.22
N ARG A 50 4.33 1.94 1.00
CA ARG A 50 3.60 2.95 0.21
C ARG A 50 3.38 2.50 -1.23
N MET A 51 4.43 1.96 -1.86
CA MET A 51 4.35 1.42 -3.22
C MET A 51 3.35 0.26 -3.27
N ALA A 52 3.42 -0.68 -2.32
CA ALA A 52 2.46 -1.78 -2.25
C ALA A 52 1.01 -1.27 -2.12
N GLN A 53 0.74 -0.30 -1.25
CA GLN A 53 -0.61 0.28 -1.14
C GLN A 53 -1.05 0.96 -2.44
N CYS A 54 -0.18 1.77 -3.05
CA CYS A 54 -0.49 2.42 -4.33
C CYS A 54 -0.85 1.39 -5.42
N MET A 55 -0.16 0.26 -5.44
CA MET A 55 -0.41 -0.84 -6.39
C MET A 55 -1.71 -1.59 -6.11
N TYR A 56 -2.07 -1.81 -4.84
CA TYR A 56 -3.13 -2.77 -4.46
C TYR A 56 -4.41 -2.16 -3.86
N GLN A 57 -4.45 -0.86 -3.57
CA GLN A 57 -5.59 -0.24 -2.87
C GLN A 57 -6.93 -0.26 -3.65
N TYR A 58 -6.89 -0.50 -4.97
CA TYR A 58 -8.09 -0.63 -5.81
C TYR A 58 -8.18 -2.00 -6.51
N GLY A 59 -7.56 -3.03 -5.94
CA GLY A 59 -7.45 -4.35 -6.53
C GLY A 59 -6.04 -4.64 -7.05
N ASP A 60 -5.87 -5.72 -7.80
CA ASP A 60 -4.55 -6.19 -8.24
C ASP A 60 -3.94 -5.33 -9.36
N GLY A 61 -3.30 -4.21 -9.00
CA GLY A 61 -2.66 -3.31 -9.95
C GLY A 61 -1.36 -3.82 -10.57
N TYR A 62 -0.87 -5.00 -10.18
CA TYR A 62 0.33 -5.60 -10.78
C TYR A 62 -0.04 -6.66 -11.82
N GLY A 63 -0.91 -7.60 -11.47
CA GLY A 63 -1.36 -8.68 -12.35
C GLY A 63 -2.43 -8.23 -13.35
N VAL A 64 -3.23 -7.20 -13.03
CA VAL A 64 -4.32 -6.73 -13.90
C VAL A 64 -3.90 -5.49 -14.70
N VAL A 65 -3.90 -5.62 -16.03
CA VAL A 65 -3.37 -4.64 -16.99
C VAL A 65 -4.25 -3.36 -17.13
N HIS A 66 -5.49 -3.40 -16.65
CA HIS A 66 -6.51 -2.37 -16.88
C HIS A 66 -6.97 -1.63 -15.61
N LEU A 67 -6.12 -1.53 -14.59
CA LEU A 67 -6.40 -0.73 -13.39
C LEU A 67 -5.71 0.64 -13.44
N GLU A 68 -6.17 1.55 -12.57
CA GLU A 68 -5.67 2.92 -12.39
C GLU A 68 -4.14 2.99 -12.25
N THR A 69 -3.52 1.92 -11.76
CA THR A 69 -2.07 1.79 -11.57
C THR A 69 -1.28 2.06 -12.84
N LYS A 70 -1.76 1.61 -14.01
CA LYS A 70 -1.08 1.85 -15.29
C LYS A 70 -1.04 3.32 -15.65
N ASP A 71 -2.13 4.04 -15.42
CA ASP A 71 -2.21 5.47 -15.71
C ASP A 71 -1.37 6.29 -14.73
N ARG A 72 -1.34 5.90 -13.45
CA ARG A 72 -0.46 6.48 -12.43
C ARG A 72 1.01 6.30 -12.75
N VAL A 73 1.42 5.11 -13.19
CA VAL A 73 2.80 4.84 -13.61
C VAL A 73 3.17 5.72 -14.81
N LYS A 74 2.28 5.82 -15.81
CA LYS A 74 2.50 6.69 -16.97
C LYS A 74 2.60 8.15 -16.58
N SER A 75 1.72 8.66 -15.72
CA SER A 75 1.75 10.07 -15.30
C SER A 75 3.00 10.40 -14.49
N SER A 76 3.49 9.48 -13.67
CA SER A 76 4.58 9.76 -12.74
C SER A 76 5.98 9.50 -13.32
N LEU A 77 6.14 8.53 -14.22
CA LEU A 77 7.46 8.09 -14.71
C LEU A 77 7.71 8.39 -16.18
N ILE A 78 6.67 8.58 -16.99
CA ILE A 78 6.79 8.68 -18.45
C ILE A 78 6.43 10.07 -18.95
N LYS A 79 5.35 10.64 -18.43
CA LYS A 79 4.91 11.98 -18.82
C LYS A 79 5.72 13.03 -18.05
N PRO A 80 6.36 13.99 -18.74
CA PRO A 80 6.93 15.15 -18.08
C PRO A 80 5.83 16.00 -17.42
N LEU A 81 6.24 16.80 -16.43
CA LEU A 81 5.38 17.74 -15.71
C LEU A 81 4.90 18.88 -16.62
#